data_AF-A0A3C2EG15-F1
#
_entry.id   AF-A0A3C2EG15-F1
#
_cell.length_a   1.000
_cell.length_b   1.000
_cell.length_c   1.000
_cell.angle_alpha   90.00
_cell.angle_beta   90.00
_cell.angle_gamma   90.00
#
_symmetry.space_group_name_H-M   'P 1'
#
loop_
_entity.id
_entity.type
_entity.pdbx_description
1 polymer ?
#
loop_
_entity_poly.entity_id
_entity_poly.type
_entity_poly.pdbx_seq_one_letter_code
_entity_poly.pdbx_strand_id
1 'polypeptide(L)'
;MDLKQRGYPKIETKQLVAQYFEKVKGLIGATCDKRTLIIKVPSGSGSNKVTPEFAKLIAQHTGASILPDNLIGKLHKGEAKRNLSLEKRNVDPIGYYINARAIKEIAKDYNKIYVVDDLIGSGESSIKLVKTLERAGVGITGLINLVTVEKNYPTPGDFARVHGKIKKYAELVLSDSMKLSTNLKLVFADYTRQKLNRFERPINNDRLAVAAFKHLAKAAQIENRFNKQINENLGL
;
A
#
# COMPACT_ATOMS: atom_id res chain seq x y z
N MET A 1 -18.89 1.01 26.16
CA MET A 1 -17.72 0.28 25.64
C MET A 1 -17.63 0.56 24.15
N ASP A 2 -16.53 1.15 23.67
CA ASP A 2 -16.41 1.72 22.31
C ASP A 2 -16.27 0.60 21.24
N LEU A 3 -17.06 0.66 20.17
CA LEU A 3 -17.07 -0.25 19.00
C LEU A 3 -15.68 -0.42 18.36
N LYS A 4 -14.75 0.49 18.66
CA LYS A 4 -13.34 0.46 18.23
C LYS A 4 -12.50 -0.68 18.84
N GLN A 5 -12.95 -1.37 19.88
CA GLN A 5 -12.11 -2.32 20.62
C GLN A 5 -12.25 -3.80 20.24
N ARG A 6 -13.29 -4.22 19.49
CA ARG A 6 -13.58 -5.66 19.31
C ARG A 6 -13.32 -6.25 17.91
N GLY A 7 -13.00 -5.44 16.91
CA GLY A 7 -13.10 -5.92 15.53
C GLY A 7 -14.57 -6.23 15.18
N TYR A 8 -14.84 -6.57 13.93
CA TYR A 8 -16.21 -6.88 13.52
C TYR A 8 -16.64 -8.25 14.08
N PRO A 9 -17.87 -8.40 14.62
CA PRO A 9 -18.42 -9.70 14.96
C PRO A 9 -18.34 -10.65 13.76
N LYS A 10 -17.90 -11.90 13.98
CA LYS A 10 -17.60 -12.85 12.88
C LYS A 10 -18.80 -13.09 11.95
N ILE A 11 -20.02 -13.10 12.49
CA ILE A 11 -21.25 -13.31 11.73
C ILE A 11 -21.56 -12.08 10.86
N GLU A 12 -21.59 -10.89 11.45
CA GLU A 12 -21.84 -9.62 10.74
C GLU A 12 -20.77 -9.35 9.67
N THR A 13 -19.50 -9.67 9.96
CA THR A 13 -18.40 -9.56 8.99
C THR A 13 -18.66 -10.39 7.74
N LYS A 14 -19.06 -11.65 7.92
CA LYS A 14 -19.32 -12.57 6.80
C LYS A 14 -20.49 -12.09 5.95
N GLN A 15 -21.57 -11.65 6.59
CA GLN A 15 -22.74 -11.11 5.89
C GLN A 15 -22.37 -9.87 5.09
N LEU A 16 -21.63 -8.94 5.70
CA LEU A 16 -21.15 -7.73 5.03
C LEU A 16 -20.30 -8.06 3.81
N VAL A 17 -19.29 -8.93 3.98
CA VAL A 17 -18.40 -9.35 2.89
C VAL A 17 -19.19 -10.03 1.77
N ALA A 18 -20.14 -10.91 2.09
CA ALA A 18 -20.99 -11.56 1.09
C ALA A 18 -21.82 -10.54 0.30
N GLN A 19 -22.46 -9.58 0.98
CA GLN A 19 -23.27 -8.53 0.32
C GLN A 19 -22.44 -7.68 -0.66
N TYR A 20 -21.19 -7.33 -0.31
CA TYR A 20 -20.31 -6.60 -1.22
C TYR A 20 -19.76 -7.49 -2.33
N PHE A 21 -19.39 -8.74 -2.01
CA PHE A 21 -18.92 -9.71 -2.99
C PHE A 21 -19.93 -9.91 -4.11
N GLU A 22 -21.23 -10.02 -3.79
CA GLU A 22 -22.30 -10.17 -4.78
C GLU A 22 -22.31 -9.06 -5.84
N LYS A 23 -21.93 -7.83 -5.47
CA LYS A 23 -21.88 -6.69 -6.40
C LYS A 23 -20.70 -6.75 -7.37
N VAL A 24 -19.62 -7.43 -6.98
CA VAL A 24 -18.36 -7.48 -7.75
C VAL A 24 -18.02 -8.86 -8.30
N LYS A 25 -18.78 -9.90 -7.95
CA LYS A 25 -18.48 -11.30 -8.28
C LYS A 25 -18.34 -11.55 -9.79
N GLY A 26 -19.12 -10.87 -10.63
CA GLY A 26 -19.03 -11.01 -12.09
C GLY A 26 -17.68 -10.53 -12.65
N LEU A 27 -17.19 -9.39 -12.16
CA LEU A 27 -15.86 -8.87 -12.53
C LEU A 27 -14.74 -9.78 -11.99
N ILE A 28 -14.91 -10.31 -10.78
CA ILE A 28 -13.97 -11.25 -10.18
C ILE A 28 -13.92 -12.55 -10.99
N GLY A 29 -15.07 -13.11 -11.39
CA GLY A 29 -15.13 -14.32 -12.22
C GLY A 29 -14.54 -14.13 -13.62
N ALA A 30 -14.59 -12.90 -14.16
CA ALA A 30 -13.93 -12.59 -15.43
C ALA A 30 -12.41 -12.46 -15.33
N THR A 31 -11.87 -12.19 -14.13
CA THR A 31 -10.44 -11.88 -13.94
C THR A 31 -9.66 -12.99 -13.23
N CYS A 32 -10.32 -13.77 -12.37
CA CYS A 32 -9.74 -14.83 -11.54
C CYS A 32 -10.24 -16.22 -11.94
N ASP A 33 -9.35 -17.20 -11.85
CA ASP A 33 -9.61 -18.60 -12.16
C ASP A 33 -8.68 -19.53 -11.33
N LYS A 34 -8.70 -20.83 -11.61
CA LYS A 34 -7.85 -21.83 -10.92
C LYS A 34 -6.33 -21.62 -11.08
N ARG A 35 -5.88 -20.82 -12.06
CA ARG A 35 -4.48 -20.42 -12.26
C ARG A 35 -4.17 -19.05 -11.62
N THR A 36 -5.06 -18.56 -10.77
CA THR A 36 -4.86 -17.35 -9.98
C THR A 36 -4.35 -17.66 -8.57
N LEU A 37 -3.32 -16.94 -8.14
CA LEU A 37 -2.89 -16.85 -6.75
C LEU A 37 -3.40 -15.55 -6.10
N ILE A 38 -4.02 -15.67 -4.95
CA ILE A 38 -4.51 -14.56 -4.14
C ILE A 38 -3.57 -14.31 -2.99
N ILE A 39 -3.06 -13.09 -2.91
CA ILE A 39 -2.24 -12.61 -1.80
C ILE A 39 -3.06 -11.64 -0.96
N LYS A 40 -3.34 -12.01 0.28
CA LYS A 40 -4.12 -11.17 1.20
C LYS A 40 -3.23 -10.08 1.78
N VAL A 41 -3.72 -8.85 1.88
CA VAL A 41 -3.05 -7.83 2.70
C VAL A 41 -3.12 -8.24 4.18
N PRO A 42 -1.98 -8.44 4.87
CA PRO A 42 -2.03 -8.86 6.26
C PRO A 42 -2.49 -7.72 7.18
N SER A 43 -3.20 -8.09 8.24
CA SER A 43 -3.65 -7.14 9.28
C SER A 43 -2.58 -6.96 10.36
N GLY A 44 -2.41 -5.73 10.85
CA GLY A 44 -1.43 -5.41 11.90
C GLY A 44 -1.91 -5.80 13.30
N SER A 45 -3.23 -5.83 13.52
CA SER A 45 -3.86 -6.18 14.80
C SER A 45 -4.36 -7.62 14.86
N GLY A 46 -4.37 -8.36 13.74
CA GLY A 46 -4.95 -9.71 13.64
C GLY A 46 -6.48 -9.80 13.81
N SER A 47 -7.12 -8.71 14.25
CA SER A 47 -8.56 -8.61 14.53
C SER A 47 -9.40 -8.31 13.28
N ASN A 48 -8.79 -7.77 12.22
CA ASN A 48 -9.49 -7.58 10.96
C ASN A 48 -9.68 -8.93 10.26
N LYS A 49 -10.94 -9.37 10.13
CA LYS A 49 -11.33 -10.61 9.46
C LYS A 49 -11.94 -10.39 8.08
N VAL A 50 -12.10 -9.13 7.63
CA VAL A 50 -12.73 -8.81 6.35
C VAL A 50 -11.90 -9.33 5.17
N THR A 51 -10.62 -8.97 5.07
CA THR A 51 -9.73 -9.39 3.97
C THR A 51 -9.62 -10.91 3.83
N PRO A 52 -9.39 -11.68 4.92
CA PRO A 52 -9.34 -13.14 4.85
C PRO A 52 -10.66 -13.77 4.41
N GLU A 53 -11.82 -13.29 4.89
CA GLU A 53 -13.11 -13.83 4.49
C GLU A 53 -13.44 -13.48 3.02
N PHE A 54 -13.07 -12.28 2.55
CA PHE A 54 -13.25 -11.90 1.15
C PHE A 54 -12.40 -12.77 0.21
N ALA A 55 -11.12 -12.99 0.54
CA ALA A 55 -10.26 -13.88 -0.24
C ALA A 55 -10.81 -15.32 -0.31
N LYS A 56 -11.41 -15.82 0.78
CA LYS A 56 -12.08 -17.13 0.78
C LYS A 56 -13.25 -17.18 -0.19
N LEU A 57 -14.11 -16.15 -0.22
CA LEU A 57 -15.22 -16.11 -1.17
C LEU A 57 -14.72 -16.08 -2.62
N ILE A 58 -13.65 -15.33 -2.92
CA ILE A 58 -13.04 -15.33 -4.26
C ILE A 58 -12.56 -16.74 -4.62
N ALA A 59 -11.81 -17.39 -3.73
CA ALA A 59 -11.29 -18.74 -3.95
C ALA A 59 -12.43 -19.76 -4.17
N GLN A 60 -13.49 -19.68 -3.36
CA GLN A 60 -14.67 -20.55 -3.51
C GLN A 60 -15.41 -20.32 -4.83
N HIS A 61 -15.50 -19.06 -5.28
CA HIS A 61 -16.20 -18.71 -6.51
C HIS A 61 -15.42 -19.03 -7.79
N THR A 62 -14.09 -18.94 -7.75
CA THR A 62 -13.23 -18.98 -8.95
C THR A 62 -12.29 -20.18 -9.02
N GLY A 63 -12.13 -20.91 -7.91
CA GLY A 63 -11.13 -21.96 -7.76
C GLY A 63 -9.70 -21.45 -7.54
N ALA A 64 -9.52 -20.13 -7.36
CA ALA A 64 -8.21 -19.53 -7.12
C ALA A 64 -7.58 -20.01 -5.80
N SER A 65 -6.25 -20.10 -5.76
CA SER A 65 -5.49 -20.45 -4.55
C SER A 65 -5.23 -19.22 -3.69
N ILE A 66 -5.14 -19.41 -2.36
CA ILE A 66 -4.79 -18.35 -1.41
C ILE A 66 -3.38 -18.63 -0.87
N LEU A 67 -2.51 -17.62 -0.91
CA LEU A 67 -1.17 -17.71 -0.34
C LEU A 67 -1.23 -18.00 1.18
N PRO A 68 -0.39 -18.92 1.70
CA PRO A 68 -0.29 -19.19 3.13
C PRO A 68 0.05 -17.95 3.98
N ASP A 69 -0.61 -17.81 5.13
CA ASP A 69 -0.53 -16.61 6.00
C ASP A 69 0.83 -16.41 6.68
N ASN A 70 1.67 -17.43 6.75
CA ASN A 70 2.99 -17.37 7.39
C ASN A 70 4.07 -16.76 6.49
N LEU A 71 3.79 -16.52 5.20
CA LEU A 71 4.77 -16.03 4.25
C LEU A 71 4.84 -14.50 4.16
N ILE A 72 3.80 -13.81 4.63
CA ILE A 72 3.70 -12.34 4.60
C ILE A 72 3.15 -11.85 5.94
N GLY A 73 3.84 -10.89 6.56
CA GLY A 73 3.39 -10.25 7.79
C GLY A 73 3.63 -8.74 7.76
N LYS A 74 2.89 -7.99 8.60
CA LYS A 74 3.26 -6.60 8.90
C LYS A 74 4.41 -6.57 9.90
N LEU A 75 5.42 -5.75 9.63
CA LEU A 75 6.57 -5.56 10.52
C LEU A 75 6.15 -4.86 11.82
N HIS A 76 5.28 -3.86 11.73
CA HIS A 76 4.78 -3.13 12.90
C HIS A 76 3.56 -3.87 13.49
N LYS A 77 3.81 -4.87 14.34
CA LYS A 77 2.79 -5.51 15.17
C LYS A 77 2.64 -4.69 16.46
N GLY A 78 1.51 -4.00 16.65
CA GLY A 78 1.16 -3.35 17.93
C GLY A 78 1.29 -1.82 18.00
N GLU A 79 1.96 -1.15 17.05
CA GLU A 79 1.88 0.31 16.98
C GLU A 79 0.56 0.70 16.30
N ALA A 80 -0.44 1.05 17.11
CA ALA A 80 -1.64 1.68 16.59
C ALA A 80 -1.23 2.85 15.67
N LYS A 81 -1.90 3.02 14.52
CA LYS A 81 -1.71 4.14 13.57
C LYS A 81 -1.72 5.55 14.22
N ARG A 82 -2.06 5.65 15.51
CA ARG A 82 -2.13 6.87 16.33
C ARG A 82 -0.85 7.13 17.14
N ASN A 83 -0.04 6.11 17.43
CA ASN A 83 1.21 6.22 18.19
C ASN A 83 2.42 6.51 17.30
N LEU A 84 2.28 6.31 16.00
CA LEU A 84 3.24 6.82 15.03
C LEU A 84 3.03 8.32 14.86
N SER A 85 4.05 9.12 15.15
CA SER A 85 4.04 10.56 14.84
C SER A 85 3.68 10.76 13.36
N LEU A 86 3.05 11.89 13.02
CA LEU A 86 2.78 12.26 11.63
C LEU A 86 4.05 12.17 10.76
N GLU A 87 5.21 12.48 11.33
CA GLU A 87 6.53 12.30 10.72
C GLU A 87 6.84 10.82 10.46
N LYS A 88 6.70 9.93 11.45
CA LYS A 88 6.88 8.49 11.23
C LYS A 88 5.87 7.91 10.24
N ARG A 89 4.62 8.38 10.19
CA ARG A 89 3.64 7.90 9.19
C ARG A 89 3.93 8.36 7.77
N ASN A 90 4.56 9.51 7.62
CA ASN A 90 4.97 10.06 6.32
C ASN A 90 6.30 9.46 5.84
N VAL A 91 7.16 9.03 6.77
CA VAL A 91 8.53 8.53 6.49
C VAL A 91 8.65 7.01 6.56
N ASP A 92 7.84 6.34 7.38
CA ASP A 92 7.85 4.89 7.60
C ASP A 92 6.57 4.26 7.00
N PRO A 93 6.59 3.97 5.68
CA PRO A 93 5.46 3.34 5.03
C PRO A 93 5.29 1.93 5.58
N ILE A 94 4.05 1.53 5.85
CA ILE A 94 3.64 0.18 6.28
C ILE A 94 4.65 -0.89 5.87
N GLY A 95 5.49 -1.31 6.81
CA GLY A 95 6.50 -2.33 6.56
C GLY A 95 5.88 -3.71 6.47
N TYR A 96 6.33 -4.50 5.48
CA TYR A 96 5.96 -5.90 5.34
C TYR A 96 7.22 -6.78 5.42
N TYR A 97 7.13 -7.84 6.21
CA TYR A 97 8.03 -8.98 6.10
C TYR A 97 7.47 -9.91 5.03
N ILE A 98 8.34 -10.39 4.14
CA ILE A 98 8.00 -11.35 3.10
C ILE A 98 9.05 -12.45 3.01
N ASN A 99 8.61 -13.70 2.94
CA ASN A 99 9.48 -14.81 2.55
C ASN A 99 9.53 -14.91 1.02
N ALA A 100 10.31 -14.02 0.41
CA ALA A 100 10.38 -13.86 -1.05
C ALA A 100 10.68 -15.17 -1.79
N ARG A 101 11.60 -15.99 -1.27
CA ARG A 101 11.98 -17.27 -1.90
C ARG A 101 10.80 -18.24 -1.97
N ALA A 102 10.10 -18.43 -0.85
CA ALA A 102 8.94 -19.33 -0.81
C ALA A 102 7.79 -18.82 -1.68
N ILE A 103 7.53 -17.52 -1.65
CA ILE A 103 6.45 -16.91 -2.45
C ILE A 103 6.77 -17.05 -3.94
N LYS A 104 8.01 -16.80 -4.37
CA LYS A 104 8.44 -16.99 -5.77
C LYS A 104 8.22 -18.43 -6.22
N GLU A 105 8.59 -19.40 -5.40
CA GLU A 105 8.47 -20.80 -5.77
C GLU A 105 7.00 -21.17 -6.01
N ILE A 106 6.12 -20.78 -5.08
CA ILE A 106 4.67 -20.98 -5.23
C ILE A 106 4.14 -20.21 -6.44
N ALA A 107 4.59 -18.98 -6.66
CA ALA A 107 4.09 -18.10 -7.71
C ALA A 107 4.33 -18.63 -9.13
N LYS A 108 5.32 -19.50 -9.35
CA LYS A 108 5.61 -20.09 -10.67
C LYS A 108 4.46 -20.94 -11.22
N ASP A 109 3.64 -21.49 -10.33
CA ASP A 109 2.51 -22.36 -10.70
C ASP A 109 1.26 -21.57 -11.14
N TYR A 110 1.32 -20.23 -11.12
CA TYR A 110 0.18 -19.34 -11.35
C TYR A 110 0.48 -18.31 -12.44
N ASN A 111 -0.51 -18.08 -13.31
CA ASN A 111 -0.39 -17.10 -14.39
C ASN A 111 -0.82 -15.69 -13.94
N LYS A 112 -1.63 -15.62 -12.89
CA LYS A 112 -2.19 -14.37 -12.38
C LYS A 112 -1.97 -14.30 -10.89
N ILE A 113 -1.48 -13.17 -10.39
CA ILE A 113 -1.27 -12.94 -8.97
C ILE A 113 -1.98 -11.65 -8.59
N TYR A 114 -3.00 -11.75 -7.76
CA TYR A 114 -3.75 -10.59 -7.30
C TYR A 114 -3.52 -10.35 -5.82
N VAL A 115 -3.36 -9.09 -5.44
CA VAL A 115 -3.42 -8.69 -4.04
C VAL A 115 -4.85 -8.32 -3.68
N VAL A 116 -5.38 -8.95 -2.63
CA VAL A 116 -6.73 -8.70 -2.11
C VAL A 116 -6.67 -7.85 -0.85
N ASP A 117 -7.47 -6.78 -0.83
CA ASP A 117 -7.60 -5.87 0.31
C ASP A 117 -9.08 -5.58 0.63
N ASP A 118 -9.36 -5.20 1.87
CA ASP A 118 -10.72 -4.94 2.36
C ASP A 118 -11.16 -3.46 2.20
N LEU A 119 -10.66 -2.78 1.18
CA LEU A 119 -10.53 -1.33 1.21
C LEU A 119 -11.82 -0.53 1.38
N ILE A 120 -12.05 -0.08 2.62
CA ILE A 120 -12.92 1.05 2.99
C ILE A 120 -12.09 2.37 3.06
N GLY A 121 -10.78 2.36 2.73
CA GLY A 121 -9.83 3.47 2.94
C GLY A 121 -8.90 3.86 1.77
N SER A 122 -7.75 4.48 2.07
CA SER A 122 -6.85 5.17 1.11
C SER A 122 -6.05 4.30 0.13
N GLY A 123 -6.11 2.98 0.21
CA GLY A 123 -5.38 2.06 -0.68
C GLY A 123 -3.89 1.85 -0.40
N GLU A 124 -3.34 2.52 0.61
CA GLU A 124 -1.88 2.56 0.83
C GLU A 124 -1.27 1.21 1.24
N SER A 125 -2.02 0.38 1.97
CA SER A 125 -1.58 -0.93 2.42
C SER A 125 -1.32 -1.87 1.24
N SER A 126 -2.30 -2.00 0.35
CA SER A 126 -2.20 -2.86 -0.84
C SER A 126 -1.14 -2.34 -1.80
N ILE A 127 -1.08 -1.02 -2.07
CA ILE A 127 -0.01 -0.44 -2.92
C ILE A 127 1.38 -0.74 -2.34
N LYS A 128 1.57 -0.58 -1.03
CA LYS A 128 2.88 -0.85 -0.41
C LYS A 128 3.21 -2.34 -0.45
N LEU A 129 2.23 -3.22 -0.24
CA LEU A 129 2.44 -4.67 -0.37
C LEU A 129 2.82 -5.06 -1.80
N VAL A 130 2.13 -4.52 -2.81
CA VAL A 130 2.47 -4.73 -4.22
C VAL A 130 3.90 -4.34 -4.49
N LYS A 131 4.30 -3.11 -4.14
CA LYS A 131 5.69 -2.66 -4.29
C LYS A 131 6.67 -3.59 -3.60
N THR A 132 6.37 -4.05 -2.38
CA THR A 132 7.25 -4.98 -1.65
C THR A 132 7.37 -6.34 -2.35
N LEU A 133 6.28 -6.86 -2.92
CA LEU A 133 6.27 -8.13 -3.66
C LEU A 133 6.98 -8.02 -5.01
N GLU A 134 6.70 -6.96 -5.78
CA GLU A 134 7.36 -6.69 -7.06
C GLU A 134 8.87 -6.51 -6.89
N ARG A 135 9.28 -5.79 -5.84
CA ARG A 135 10.69 -5.65 -5.44
C ARG A 135 11.35 -6.97 -5.09
N ALA A 136 10.57 -7.86 -4.46
CA ALA A 136 11.03 -9.21 -4.23
C ALA A 136 11.05 -10.06 -5.50
N GLY A 137 10.64 -9.55 -6.66
CA GLY A 137 10.59 -10.28 -7.93
C GLY A 137 9.34 -11.16 -8.09
N VAL A 138 8.25 -10.82 -7.42
CA VAL A 138 6.93 -11.45 -7.59
C VAL A 138 6.07 -10.52 -8.43
N GLY A 139 5.80 -10.88 -9.69
CA GLY A 139 4.99 -10.07 -10.60
C GLY A 139 3.52 -10.05 -10.17
N ILE A 140 2.98 -8.86 -9.90
CA ILE A 140 1.57 -8.70 -9.50
C ILE A 140 0.73 -8.28 -10.70
N THR A 141 -0.33 -9.03 -10.98
CA THR A 141 -1.28 -8.75 -12.07
C THR A 141 -2.18 -7.57 -11.73
N GLY A 142 -2.59 -7.44 -10.47
CA GLY A 142 -3.42 -6.32 -10.06
C GLY A 142 -3.91 -6.38 -8.61
N LEU A 143 -4.84 -5.48 -8.30
CA LEU A 143 -5.49 -5.34 -7.00
C LEU A 143 -6.97 -5.68 -7.09
N ILE A 144 -7.48 -6.45 -6.13
CA ILE A 144 -8.91 -6.71 -5.97
C ILE A 144 -9.34 -6.15 -4.61
N ASN A 145 -10.39 -5.32 -4.63
CA ASN A 145 -10.87 -4.62 -3.44
C ASN A 145 -12.32 -5.00 -3.17
N LEU A 146 -12.68 -5.17 -1.90
CA LEU A 146 -14.07 -5.45 -1.50
C LEU A 146 -14.99 -4.26 -1.77
N VAL A 147 -14.47 -3.04 -1.59
CA VAL A 147 -15.16 -1.79 -1.92
C VAL A 147 -14.26 -0.98 -2.85
N THR A 148 -14.83 -0.53 -3.97
CA THR A 148 -14.17 0.38 -4.89
C THR A 148 -14.27 1.79 -4.32
N VAL A 149 -13.25 2.24 -3.60
CA VAL A 149 -13.08 3.67 -3.33
C VAL A 149 -12.60 4.29 -4.64
N GLU A 150 -13.25 5.34 -5.14
CA GLU A 150 -12.73 6.13 -6.27
C GLU A 150 -11.33 6.65 -5.90
N LYS A 151 -10.31 5.98 -6.44
CA LYS A 151 -8.91 6.35 -6.20
C LYS A 151 -8.53 7.42 -7.22
N ASN A 152 -8.54 8.67 -6.79
CA ASN A 152 -7.89 9.73 -7.55
C ASN A 152 -6.39 9.68 -7.28
N TYR A 153 -5.58 9.39 -8.30
CA TYR A 153 -4.13 9.53 -8.24
C TYR A 153 -3.73 11.02 -8.31
N PRO A 154 -2.56 11.40 -7.74
CA PRO A 154 -2.04 12.75 -7.90
C PRO A 154 -1.87 13.13 -9.37
N THR A 155 -2.36 14.31 -9.74
CA THR A 155 -2.19 14.88 -11.07
C THR A 155 -0.87 15.66 -11.18
N PRO A 156 -0.37 15.95 -12.39
CA PRO A 156 0.78 16.86 -12.58
C PRO A 156 0.58 18.22 -11.88
N GLY A 157 -0.65 18.75 -11.89
CA GLY A 157 -1.00 19.99 -11.20
C GLY A 157 -0.88 19.88 -9.68
N ASP A 158 -1.23 18.72 -9.10
CA ASP A 158 -1.02 18.48 -7.66
C ASP A 158 0.47 18.51 -7.30
N PHE A 159 1.31 17.88 -8.11
CA PHE A 159 2.77 17.89 -7.90
C PHE A 159 3.36 19.29 -8.01
N ALA A 160 2.98 20.06 -9.04
CA ALA A 160 3.46 21.43 -9.23
C ALA A 160 3.10 22.34 -8.04
N ARG A 161 1.89 22.18 -7.50
CA ARG A 161 1.40 22.94 -6.34
C ARG A 161 2.20 22.63 -5.06
N VAL A 162 2.44 21.35 -4.76
CA VAL A 162 3.27 20.97 -3.59
C VAL A 162 4.72 21.41 -3.78
N HIS A 163 5.26 21.23 -4.98
CA HIS A 163 6.59 21.71 -5.35
C HIS A 163 6.73 23.22 -5.10
N GLY A 164 5.77 24.03 -5.58
CA GLY A 164 5.77 25.47 -5.38
C GLY A 164 5.75 25.88 -3.91
N LYS A 165 4.93 25.21 -3.08
CA LYS A 165 4.89 25.46 -1.63
C LYS A 165 6.23 25.17 -0.95
N ILE A 166 6.86 24.02 -1.24
CA ILE A 166 8.14 23.69 -0.64
C ILE A 166 9.22 24.64 -1.14
N LYS A 167 9.28 24.87 -2.46
CA LYS A 167 10.29 25.72 -3.09
C LYS A 167 10.27 27.14 -2.51
N LYS A 168 9.11 27.79 -2.47
CA LYS A 168 8.91 29.15 -1.93
C LYS A 168 9.56 29.36 -0.55
N TYR A 169 9.58 28.31 0.27
CA TYR A 169 9.91 28.38 1.69
C TYR A 169 11.22 27.66 2.06
N ALA A 170 11.83 26.93 1.12
CA ALA A 170 13.05 26.15 1.34
C ALA A 170 14.16 26.43 0.31
N GLU A 171 14.00 27.46 -0.53
CA GLU A 171 14.94 27.87 -1.59
C GLU A 171 16.39 27.99 -1.13
N LEU A 172 16.63 28.47 0.10
CA LEU A 172 17.98 28.60 0.68
C LEU A 172 18.65 27.25 1.03
N VAL A 173 17.86 26.18 1.18
CA VAL A 173 18.32 24.81 1.52
C VAL A 173 18.30 23.89 0.29
N LEU A 174 17.55 24.28 -0.74
CA LEU A 174 17.40 23.57 -2.00
C LEU A 174 18.52 23.94 -2.97
N SER A 175 19.67 23.25 -2.89
CA SER A 175 20.73 23.41 -3.90
C SER A 175 20.33 22.91 -5.30
N ASP A 176 19.22 22.16 -5.43
CA ASP A 176 18.76 21.59 -6.71
C ASP A 176 17.24 21.31 -6.71
N SER A 177 16.47 22.16 -7.39
CA SER A 177 15.01 22.01 -7.52
C SER A 177 14.59 20.80 -8.35
N MET A 178 15.44 20.28 -9.24
CA MET A 178 15.09 19.09 -10.02
C MET A 178 14.95 17.85 -9.13
N LYS A 179 15.76 17.76 -8.06
CA LYS A 179 15.65 16.67 -7.07
C LYS A 179 14.33 16.71 -6.33
N LEU A 180 13.74 17.88 -6.10
CA LEU A 180 12.45 18.02 -5.41
C LEU A 180 11.31 17.38 -6.21
N SER A 181 11.22 17.68 -7.50
CA SER A 181 10.18 17.13 -8.39
C SER A 181 10.31 15.61 -8.52
N THR A 182 11.53 15.10 -8.74
CA THR A 182 11.81 13.66 -8.84
C THR A 182 11.46 12.94 -7.53
N ASN A 183 11.82 13.50 -6.38
CA ASN A 183 11.51 12.90 -5.08
C ASN A 183 9.98 12.85 -4.82
N LEU A 184 9.25 13.92 -5.18
CA LEU A 184 7.80 13.94 -5.04
C LEU A 184 7.14 12.83 -5.87
N LYS A 185 7.54 12.67 -7.12
CA LYS A 185 7.02 11.59 -7.98
C LYS A 185 7.38 10.21 -7.42
N LEU A 186 8.65 10.00 -7.05
CA LEU A 186 9.12 8.72 -6.49
C LEU A 186 8.33 8.29 -5.25
N VAL A 187 8.00 9.24 -4.37
CA VAL A 187 7.35 8.96 -3.09
C VAL A 187 5.82 8.87 -3.19
N PHE A 188 5.18 9.60 -4.13
CA PHE A 188 3.73 9.78 -4.14
C PHE A 188 3.00 9.34 -5.42
N ALA A 189 3.66 9.15 -6.57
CA ALA A 189 2.99 8.88 -7.84
C ALA A 189 2.05 7.67 -7.80
N ASP A 190 2.50 6.57 -7.19
CA ASP A 190 1.71 5.33 -7.13
C ASP A 190 0.70 5.31 -5.96
N TYR A 191 0.64 6.37 -5.18
CA TYR A 191 -0.27 6.50 -4.04
C TYR A 191 -1.50 7.32 -4.40
N THR A 192 -2.53 7.29 -3.55
CA THR A 192 -3.71 8.15 -3.74
C THR A 192 -3.39 9.62 -3.47
N ARG A 193 -4.13 10.51 -4.12
CA ARG A 193 -4.06 11.97 -3.93
C ARG A 193 -4.21 12.39 -2.47
N GLN A 194 -4.98 11.63 -1.69
CA GLN A 194 -5.12 11.84 -0.24
C GLN A 194 -3.78 11.77 0.50
N LYS A 195 -2.84 10.91 0.09
CA LYS A 195 -1.51 10.84 0.70
C LYS A 195 -0.72 12.13 0.46
N LEU A 196 -0.69 12.61 -0.77
CA LEU A 196 -0.03 13.86 -1.13
C LEU A 196 -0.65 15.06 -0.38
N ASN A 197 -1.98 15.13 -0.33
CA ASN A 197 -2.69 16.19 0.39
C ASN A 197 -2.39 16.19 1.90
N ARG A 198 -2.24 15.01 2.53
CA ARG A 198 -1.84 14.92 3.95
C ARG A 198 -0.41 15.38 4.18
N PHE A 199 0.50 15.08 3.26
CA PHE A 199 1.88 15.57 3.31
C PHE A 199 1.95 17.09 3.17
N GLU A 200 1.12 17.66 2.30
CA GLU A 200 1.12 19.08 2.00
C GLU A 200 0.42 19.95 3.06
N ARG A 201 -0.67 19.46 3.67
CA ARG A 201 -1.49 20.22 4.63
C ARG A 201 -0.71 21.01 5.69
N PRO A 202 0.37 20.51 6.32
CA PRO A 202 1.13 21.27 7.31
C PRO A 202 2.07 22.34 6.72
N ILE A 203 2.28 22.39 5.39
CA ILE A 203 3.26 23.29 4.77
C ILE A 203 2.66 24.70 4.61
N ASN A 204 2.83 25.53 5.63
CA ASN A 204 2.32 26.91 5.66
C ASN A 204 3.36 27.96 6.08
N ASN A 205 4.59 27.56 6.40
CA ASN A 205 5.70 28.45 6.75
C ASN A 205 7.06 27.80 6.44
N ASP A 206 8.12 28.61 6.51
CA ASP A 206 9.52 28.25 6.23
C ASP A 206 9.98 27.01 6.99
N ARG A 207 9.78 27.00 8.31
CA ARG A 207 10.20 25.89 9.18
C ARG A 207 9.57 24.56 8.75
N LEU A 208 8.26 24.57 8.48
CA LEU A 208 7.52 23.36 8.10
C LEU A 208 7.83 22.93 6.67
N ALA A 209 8.12 23.86 5.76
CA ALA A 209 8.57 23.54 4.40
C ALA A 209 9.96 22.89 4.39
N VAL A 210 10.91 23.42 5.18
CA VAL A 210 12.25 22.82 5.33
C VAL A 210 12.15 21.43 5.95
N ALA A 211 11.30 21.24 6.97
CA ALA A 211 11.03 19.91 7.53
C ALA A 211 10.42 18.96 6.48
N ALA A 212 9.43 19.41 5.72
CA ALA A 212 8.82 18.63 4.64
C ALA A 212 9.84 18.24 3.56
N PHE A 213 10.75 19.15 3.18
CA PHE A 213 11.84 18.85 2.26
C PHE A 213 12.78 17.77 2.81
N LYS A 214 13.25 17.92 4.05
CA LYS A 214 14.12 16.91 4.70
C LYS A 214 13.43 15.55 4.77
N HIS A 215 12.14 15.52 5.08
CA HIS A 215 11.35 14.28 5.12
C HIS A 215 11.24 13.64 3.75
N LEU A 216 10.93 14.43 2.73
CA LEU A 216 10.84 13.96 1.35
C LEU A 216 12.18 13.41 0.85
N ALA A 217 13.27 14.11 1.11
CA ALA A 217 14.61 13.66 0.75
C ALA A 217 14.97 12.32 1.42
N LYS A 218 14.66 12.17 2.72
CA LYS A 218 14.86 10.91 3.45
C LYS A 218 13.99 9.78 2.88
N ALA A 219 12.72 10.04 2.60
CA ALA A 219 11.82 9.06 2.00
C ALA A 219 12.31 8.61 0.61
N ALA A 220 12.75 9.55 -0.23
CA ALA A 220 13.33 9.26 -1.54
C ALA A 220 14.64 8.47 -1.44
N GLN A 221 15.51 8.79 -0.47
CA GLN A 221 16.72 8.00 -0.20
C GLN A 221 16.40 6.58 0.24
N ILE A 222 15.37 6.38 1.07
CA ILE A 222 14.91 5.07 1.47
C ILE A 222 14.43 4.29 0.23
N GLU A 223 13.55 4.89 -0.58
CA GLU A 223 13.08 4.27 -1.82
C GLU A 223 14.24 3.95 -2.79
N ASN A 224 15.23 4.84 -2.93
CA ASN A 224 16.42 4.62 -3.77
C ASN A 224 17.39 3.56 -3.23
N ARG A 225 17.66 3.53 -1.91
CA ARG A 225 18.50 2.49 -1.28
C ARG A 225 17.85 1.11 -1.43
N PHE A 226 16.54 1.04 -1.26
CA PHE A 226 15.79 -0.18 -1.52
C PHE A 226 15.89 -0.59 -2.99
N ASN A 227 15.78 0.34 -3.95
CA ASN A 227 15.98 0.02 -5.37
C ASN A 227 17.42 -0.43 -5.68
N LYS A 228 18.45 0.14 -5.02
CA LYS A 228 19.86 -0.22 -5.25
C LYS A 228 20.24 -1.59 -4.68
N GLN A 229 19.81 -1.91 -3.45
CA GLN A 229 20.02 -3.25 -2.87
C GLN A 229 19.34 -4.36 -3.69
N ILE A 230 18.33 -4.04 -4.49
CA ILE A 230 17.66 -4.98 -5.38
C ILE A 230 18.51 -5.28 -6.60
N ASN A 231 19.11 -4.27 -7.26
CA ASN A 231 20.03 -4.52 -8.37
C ASN A 231 21.23 -5.37 -7.93
N GLU A 232 21.79 -5.06 -6.76
CA GLU A 232 22.93 -5.78 -6.19
C GLU A 232 22.58 -7.23 -5.77
N ASN A 233 21.39 -7.48 -5.20
CA ASN A 233 20.97 -8.84 -4.80
C ASN A 233 20.36 -9.67 -5.94
N LEU A 234 20.00 -9.05 -7.07
CA LEU A 234 19.50 -9.73 -8.26
C LEU A 234 20.58 -9.92 -9.35
N GLY A 235 21.80 -9.42 -9.12
CA GLY A 235 22.91 -9.54 -10.08
C GLY A 235 22.65 -8.78 -11.39
N LEU A 236 21.95 -7.64 -11.32
CA LEU A 236 21.74 -6.71 -12.43
C LEU A 236 22.70 -5.51 -12.35
#